data_AF-A0AAV6WTH7-F1
#
_entry.id   AF-A0AAV6WTH7-F1
#
_cell.length_a   1.000
_cell.length_b   1.000
_cell.length_c   1.000
_cell.angle_alpha   90.00
_cell.angle_beta   90.00
_cell.angle_gamma   90.00
#
_symmetry.space_group_name_H-M   'P 1'
#
loop_
_entity.id
_entity.type
_entity.pdbx_description
1 polymer ?
#
loop_
_entity_poly.entity_id
_entity_poly.type
_entity_poly.pdbx_seq_one_letter_code
_entity_poly.pdbx_strand_id
1 'polypeptide(L)'
;MEPLPNLLCKEDDSFLIENCGDDDNDENLQFCSVSESDCEYIEMLIRSESLHATSRLKIDRSWLKCARSDAVKWILETRALFGYHYRTAYLSLIYFDRFFSRMTIAVSIYIYIWLEFSDGKYWATRLLSVACLSLAAKIEESKVRLLHEYYVDGYNFQGNVVQKMELLVLNIMEWKMSYATPFAYLNYFATKFWGESPHKELIIRADELIVAAIEEINVVETRPSIVAASAVLAAYDHQLTKNVLEIKWNLIPSWGSLDKEHMSSCYSILQETARLKSNTPKSIISQNSVVDDSTITSTVRAKRSLNFGGDDQHCPIRRRR
;
A
#
# COMPACT_ATOMS: atom_id res chain seq x y z
N MET A 1 44.07 -14.02 -9.70
CA MET A 1 42.63 -14.16 -9.36
C MET A 1 41.88 -13.22 -10.29
N GLU A 2 41.31 -13.74 -11.36
CA GLU A 2 40.41 -12.96 -12.22
C GLU A 2 39.09 -12.73 -11.46
N PRO A 3 38.52 -11.52 -11.48
CA PRO A 3 37.21 -11.28 -10.88
C PRO A 3 36.15 -12.03 -11.69
N LEU A 4 35.30 -12.80 -11.00
CA LEU A 4 34.13 -13.45 -11.60
C LEU A 4 33.34 -12.41 -12.43
N PRO A 5 32.93 -12.74 -13.67
CA PRO A 5 32.13 -11.83 -14.48
C PRO A 5 30.84 -11.49 -13.72
N ASN A 6 30.55 -10.21 -13.59
CA ASN A 6 29.31 -9.75 -12.98
C ASN A 6 28.15 -10.16 -13.90
N LEU A 7 27.44 -11.24 -13.53
CA LEU A 7 26.29 -11.78 -14.27
C LEU A 7 25.03 -10.90 -14.17
N LEU A 8 25.13 -9.75 -13.49
CA LEU A 8 24.04 -8.78 -13.42
C LEU A 8 23.97 -7.97 -14.72
N CYS A 9 22.81 -8.02 -15.38
CA CYS A 9 22.49 -7.13 -16.49
C CYS A 9 22.47 -5.68 -15.99
N LYS A 10 23.19 -4.79 -16.68
CA LYS A 10 23.02 -3.36 -16.45
C LYS A 10 21.66 -2.93 -16.97
N GLU A 11 20.97 -2.09 -16.21
CA GLU A 11 19.82 -1.39 -16.76
C GLU A 11 20.32 -0.41 -17.81
N ASP A 12 19.69 -0.44 -18.97
CA ASP A 12 20.02 0.44 -20.08
C ASP A 12 18.90 1.48 -20.20
N ASP A 13 19.28 2.76 -20.18
CA ASP A 13 18.35 3.89 -20.25
C ASP A 13 17.60 3.95 -21.59
N SER A 14 18.07 3.19 -22.59
CA SER A 14 17.60 3.23 -23.97
C SER A 14 16.20 2.61 -24.20
N PHE A 15 15.67 1.80 -23.28
CA PHE A 15 14.43 1.03 -23.49
C PHE A 15 13.14 1.69 -22.94
N LEU A 16 13.22 2.83 -22.25
CA LEU A 16 12.05 3.40 -21.54
C LEU A 16 11.44 4.65 -22.17
N ILE A 17 12.04 5.19 -23.24
CA ILE A 17 11.55 6.41 -23.89
C ILE A 17 10.67 6.04 -25.10
N GLU A 18 9.50 5.48 -24.84
CA GLU A 18 8.35 5.70 -25.73
C GLU A 18 7.44 6.77 -25.10
N ASN A 19 7.61 8.00 -25.58
CA ASN A 19 6.68 9.10 -25.35
C ASN A 19 5.35 8.80 -26.06
N CYS A 20 4.50 8.00 -25.43
CA CYS A 20 3.06 8.04 -25.69
C CYS A 20 2.49 9.14 -24.80
N GLY A 21 1.93 10.17 -25.44
CA GLY A 21 1.52 11.43 -24.81
C GLY A 21 0.54 11.26 -23.65
N ASP A 22 0.55 12.27 -22.78
CA ASP A 22 -0.39 12.45 -21.69
C ASP A 22 -1.83 12.30 -22.19
N ASP A 23 -2.49 11.23 -21.75
CA ASP A 23 -3.93 11.22 -21.60
C ASP A 23 -4.19 11.27 -20.09
N ASP A 24 -4.23 12.49 -19.56
CA ASP A 24 -4.92 12.78 -18.31
C ASP A 24 -6.38 12.38 -18.50
N ASN A 25 -6.76 11.15 -18.19
CA ASN A 25 -8.16 10.77 -18.01
C ASN A 25 -8.35 9.48 -17.22
N ASP A 26 -8.75 9.68 -15.96
CA ASP A 26 -9.52 8.79 -15.08
C ASP A 26 -8.87 7.43 -14.75
N GLU A 27 -8.89 7.10 -13.46
CA GLU A 27 -8.72 5.74 -12.96
C GLU A 27 -9.79 4.85 -13.60
N ASN A 28 -9.54 4.37 -14.81
CA ASN A 28 -10.37 3.40 -15.50
C ASN A 28 -10.11 2.04 -14.84
N LEU A 29 -10.66 1.88 -13.63
CA LEU A 29 -11.30 0.64 -13.24
C LEU A 29 -12.14 0.22 -14.45
N GLN A 30 -11.60 -0.66 -15.29
CA GLN A 30 -12.32 -1.11 -16.47
C GLN A 30 -13.56 -1.86 -15.97
N PHE A 31 -14.69 -1.16 -15.95
CA PHE A 31 -15.97 -1.62 -15.47
C PHE A 31 -16.55 -2.58 -16.51
N CYS A 32 -16.13 -3.83 -16.43
CA CYS A 32 -16.79 -4.91 -17.15
C CYS A 32 -17.87 -5.51 -16.25
N SER A 33 -19.07 -5.69 -16.80
CA SER A 33 -20.04 -6.61 -16.24
C SER A 33 -19.35 -7.96 -16.06
N VAL A 34 -19.28 -8.47 -14.83
CA VAL A 34 -18.65 -9.75 -14.55
C VAL A 34 -19.46 -10.82 -15.28
N SER A 35 -18.87 -11.44 -16.30
CA SER A 35 -19.50 -12.54 -17.02
C SER A 35 -19.58 -13.78 -16.12
N GLU A 36 -20.43 -14.76 -16.46
CA GLU A 36 -20.46 -16.04 -15.73
C GLU A 36 -19.09 -16.74 -15.76
N SER A 37 -18.36 -16.65 -16.89
CA SER A 37 -16.99 -17.15 -17.00
C SER A 37 -16.00 -16.44 -16.07
N ASP A 38 -16.17 -15.12 -15.86
CA ASP A 38 -15.32 -14.37 -14.92
C ASP A 38 -15.60 -14.80 -13.47
N CYS A 39 -16.86 -15.14 -13.14
CA CYS A 39 -17.22 -15.64 -11.81
C CYS A 39 -16.54 -16.97 -11.50
N GLU A 40 -16.53 -17.90 -12.45
CA GLU A 40 -15.91 -19.23 -12.26
C GLU A 40 -14.39 -19.11 -12.10
N TYR A 41 -13.75 -18.22 -12.88
CA TYR A 41 -12.32 -17.91 -12.74
C TYR A 41 -11.99 -17.31 -11.36
N ILE A 42 -12.78 -16.34 -10.90
CA ILE A 42 -12.57 -15.73 -9.58
C ILE A 42 -12.77 -16.76 -8.47
N GLU A 43 -13.77 -17.64 -8.57
CA GLU A 43 -13.96 -18.71 -7.58
C GLU A 43 -12.82 -19.73 -7.57
N MET A 44 -12.21 -20.01 -8.72
CA MET A 44 -10.97 -20.80 -8.80
C MET A 44 -9.80 -20.07 -8.12
N LEU A 45 -9.68 -18.76 -8.32
CA LEU A 45 -8.65 -17.94 -7.69
C LEU A 45 -8.81 -17.94 -6.16
N ILE A 46 -10.04 -17.80 -5.63
CA ILE A 46 -10.33 -17.89 -4.19
C ILE A 46 -9.90 -19.25 -3.62
N ARG A 47 -10.18 -20.36 -4.31
CA ARG A 47 -9.75 -21.69 -3.87
C ARG A 47 -8.22 -21.82 -3.82
N SER A 48 -7.52 -21.20 -4.76
CA SER A 48 -6.06 -21.23 -4.83
C SER A 48 -5.38 -20.48 -3.68
N GLU A 49 -6.03 -19.47 -3.09
CA GLU A 49 -5.50 -18.74 -1.93
C GLU A 49 -5.34 -19.65 -0.72
N SER A 50 -6.19 -20.68 -0.58
CA SER A 50 -6.13 -21.64 0.53
C SER A 50 -4.86 -22.47 0.56
N LEU A 51 -4.21 -22.64 -0.58
CA LEU A 51 -2.93 -23.38 -0.70
C LEU A 51 -1.74 -22.54 -0.23
N HIS A 52 -1.91 -21.22 -0.13
CA HIS A 52 -0.85 -20.26 0.14
C HIS A 52 -0.88 -19.66 1.56
N ALA A 53 -1.78 -20.14 2.43
CA ALA A 53 -1.88 -19.70 3.82
C ALA A 53 -0.66 -20.20 4.60
N THR A 54 0.20 -19.25 5.02
CA THR A 54 1.43 -19.58 5.74
C THR A 54 1.11 -19.72 7.23
N SER A 55 1.68 -20.74 7.89
CA SER A 55 1.39 -21.06 9.29
C SER A 55 1.82 -19.95 10.25
N ARG A 56 0.99 -19.73 11.29
CA ARG A 56 1.20 -18.73 12.35
C ARG A 56 2.48 -19.04 13.13
N LEU A 57 3.51 -18.22 12.99
CA LEU A 57 4.56 -18.11 14.00
C LEU A 57 4.34 -16.81 14.77
N LYS A 58 3.74 -16.94 15.97
CA LYS A 58 3.63 -15.86 16.95
C LYS A 58 5.02 -15.53 17.50
N ILE A 59 5.79 -14.75 16.76
CA ILE A 59 6.98 -14.10 17.28
C ILE A 59 6.60 -12.65 17.51
N ASP A 60 6.60 -12.22 18.78
CA ASP A 60 6.46 -10.80 19.11
C ASP A 60 7.65 -10.05 18.53
N ARG A 61 7.40 -9.27 17.47
CA ARG A 61 8.40 -8.46 16.79
C ARG A 61 7.88 -7.03 16.64
N SER A 62 7.85 -6.30 17.75
CA SER A 62 7.55 -4.85 17.75
C SER A 62 8.36 -4.08 16.70
N TRP A 63 9.63 -4.44 16.49
CA TRP A 63 10.47 -3.85 15.45
C TRP A 63 9.98 -4.16 14.02
N LEU A 64 9.41 -5.35 13.78
CA LEU A 64 8.88 -5.71 12.45
C LEU A 64 7.62 -4.91 12.15
N LYS A 65 6.80 -4.62 13.17
CA LYS A 65 5.66 -3.70 13.02
C LYS A 65 6.12 -2.31 12.61
N CYS A 66 7.16 -1.78 13.25
CA CYS A 66 7.75 -0.48 12.89
C CYS A 66 8.33 -0.50 11.47
N ALA A 67 9.11 -1.53 11.13
CA ALA A 67 9.68 -1.69 9.81
C ALA A 67 8.62 -1.81 8.71
N ARG A 68 7.51 -2.51 8.99
CA ARG A 68 6.37 -2.63 8.08
C ARG A 68 5.64 -1.30 7.92
N SER A 69 5.37 -0.58 9.01
CA SER A 69 4.76 0.77 8.96
C SER A 69 5.62 1.73 8.11
N ASP A 70 6.93 1.73 8.34
CA ASP A 70 7.91 2.48 7.55
C ASP A 70 7.90 2.11 6.07
N ALA A 71 7.79 0.81 5.76
CA ALA A 71 7.71 0.29 4.40
C ALA A 71 6.40 0.70 3.72
N VAL A 72 5.26 0.55 4.39
CA VAL A 72 3.94 0.96 3.89
C VAL A 72 3.95 2.43 3.52
N LYS A 73 4.41 3.30 4.41
CA LYS A 73 4.49 4.73 4.16
C LYS A 73 5.32 5.05 2.92
N TRP A 74 6.55 4.54 2.88
CA TRP A 74 7.46 4.81 1.76
C TRP A 74 6.96 4.22 0.43
N ILE A 75 6.36 3.02 0.44
CA ILE A 75 5.77 2.41 -0.75
C ILE A 75 4.60 3.26 -1.27
N LEU A 76 3.71 3.73 -0.39
CA LEU A 76 2.55 4.54 -0.78
C LEU A 76 2.94 5.95 -1.29
N GLU A 77 4.01 6.53 -0.75
CA GLU A 77 4.57 7.79 -1.23
C GLU A 77 5.27 7.60 -2.59
N THR A 78 6.14 6.59 -2.69
CA THR A 78 6.93 6.32 -3.91
C THR A 78 6.04 5.88 -5.07
N ARG A 79 5.04 5.02 -4.83
CA ARG A 79 4.07 4.65 -5.87
C ARG A 79 3.33 5.88 -6.39
N ALA A 80 2.99 6.84 -5.53
CA ALA A 80 2.31 8.06 -5.95
C ALA A 80 3.23 8.94 -6.80
N LEU A 81 4.51 9.06 -6.41
CA LEU A 81 5.53 9.77 -7.18
C LEU A 81 5.76 9.16 -8.57
N PHE A 82 5.67 7.84 -8.70
CA PHE A 82 5.88 7.14 -9.96
C PHE A 82 4.60 6.96 -10.80
N GLY A 83 3.43 7.27 -10.24
CA GLY A 83 2.14 7.04 -10.90
C GLY A 83 1.74 5.55 -10.95
N TYR A 84 2.29 4.72 -10.07
CA TYR A 84 1.94 3.30 -9.98
C TYR A 84 0.57 3.09 -9.31
N HIS A 85 -0.11 2.03 -9.71
CA HIS A 85 -1.42 1.63 -9.21
C HIS A 85 -1.35 1.17 -7.74
N TYR A 86 -2.45 1.31 -7.00
CA TYR A 86 -2.54 0.77 -5.62
C TYR A 86 -2.38 -0.75 -5.57
N ARG A 87 -2.75 -1.45 -6.65
CA ARG A 87 -2.48 -2.88 -6.81
C ARG A 87 -0.99 -3.21 -6.67
N THR A 88 -0.13 -2.41 -7.30
CA THR A 88 1.33 -2.56 -7.26
C THR A 88 1.87 -2.33 -5.86
N ALA A 89 1.35 -1.32 -5.14
CA ALA A 89 1.70 -1.09 -3.74
C ALA A 89 1.29 -2.27 -2.84
N TYR A 90 0.08 -2.80 -3.02
CA TYR A 90 -0.39 -3.95 -2.25
C TYR A 90 0.41 -5.21 -2.55
N LEU A 91 0.73 -5.47 -3.82
CA LEU A 91 1.56 -6.60 -4.24
C LEU A 91 2.98 -6.50 -3.66
N SER A 92 3.57 -5.30 -3.63
CA SER A 92 4.84 -5.05 -2.96
C SER A 92 4.80 -5.43 -1.47
N LEU A 93 3.72 -5.09 -0.77
CA LEU A 93 3.54 -5.46 0.64
C LEU A 93 3.32 -6.96 0.84
N ILE A 94 2.66 -7.65 -0.11
CA ILE A 94 2.59 -9.12 -0.11
C ILE A 94 4.02 -9.70 -0.18
N TYR A 95 4.88 -9.17 -1.06
CA TYR A 95 6.27 -9.62 -1.15
C TYR A 95 7.04 -9.34 0.14
N PHE A 96 6.91 -8.14 0.70
CA PHE A 96 7.58 -7.73 1.93
C PHE A 96 7.20 -8.62 3.12
N ASP A 97 5.90 -8.78 3.37
CA ASP A 97 5.43 -9.54 4.53
C ASP A 97 5.72 -11.05 4.39
N ARG A 98 5.58 -11.59 3.17
CA ARG A 98 5.94 -13.01 2.90
C ARG A 98 7.44 -13.26 2.98
N PHE A 99 8.26 -12.31 2.55
CA PHE A 99 9.72 -12.40 2.69
C PHE A 99 10.09 -12.62 4.16
N PHE A 100 9.57 -11.79 5.07
CA PHE A 100 9.85 -11.93 6.51
C PHE A 100 9.26 -13.21 7.10
N SER A 101 8.06 -13.62 6.66
CA SER A 101 7.45 -14.87 7.11
C SER A 101 8.32 -16.09 6.73
N ARG A 102 8.75 -16.18 5.47
CA ARG A 102 9.59 -17.28 4.97
C ARG A 102 11.01 -17.24 5.52
N MET A 103 11.62 -16.07 5.60
CA MET A 103 12.96 -15.91 6.19
C MET A 103 12.97 -16.34 7.66
N THR A 104 11.91 -16.02 8.41
CA THR A 104 11.76 -16.47 9.80
C THR A 104 11.75 -17.99 9.93
N ILE A 105 11.10 -18.69 8.98
CA ILE A 105 10.99 -20.16 9.00
C ILE A 105 12.29 -20.81 8.55
N ALA A 106 12.90 -20.32 7.47
CA ALA A 106 14.04 -20.96 6.83
C ALA A 106 15.38 -20.69 7.54
N VAL A 107 15.51 -19.59 8.28
CA VAL A 107 16.82 -19.06 8.66
C VAL A 107 16.82 -18.54 10.09
N SER A 108 16.48 -19.38 11.07
CA SER A 108 16.54 -18.99 12.49
C SER A 108 17.96 -18.74 13.03
N ILE A 109 19.03 -18.99 12.23
CA ILE A 109 20.44 -18.83 12.65
C ILE A 109 21.13 -17.65 11.95
N TYR A 110 21.01 -17.46 10.62
CA TYR A 110 21.65 -16.31 9.95
C TYR A 110 20.91 -14.99 10.16
N ILE A 111 19.63 -15.04 10.54
CA ILE A 111 18.85 -13.88 11.01
C ILE A 111 19.51 -13.22 12.21
N TYR A 112 20.04 -13.99 13.17
CA TYR A 112 20.71 -13.40 14.34
C TYR A 112 21.93 -12.57 13.94
N ILE A 113 22.68 -13.00 12.93
CA ILE A 113 23.88 -12.29 12.45
C ILE A 113 23.50 -11.02 11.68
N TRP A 114 22.43 -11.05 10.87
CA TRP A 114 21.92 -9.86 10.17
C TRP A 114 21.19 -8.86 11.09
N LEU A 115 20.64 -9.31 12.22
CA LEU A 115 19.80 -8.51 13.13
C LEU A 115 20.49 -8.09 14.44
N GLU A 116 21.77 -8.38 14.68
CA GLU A 116 22.43 -7.85 15.89
C GLU A 116 22.97 -6.42 15.76
N PHE A 117 23.15 -5.90 14.54
CA PHE A 117 23.51 -4.49 14.35
C PHE A 117 22.25 -3.63 14.22
N SER A 118 21.95 -2.79 15.22
CA SER A 118 20.74 -1.97 15.29
C SER A 118 20.59 -0.98 14.13
N ASP A 119 21.70 -0.45 13.61
CA ASP A 119 21.74 0.41 12.42
C ASP A 119 21.54 -0.41 11.12
N GLY A 120 21.87 -1.70 11.18
CA GLY A 120 21.76 -2.67 10.09
C GLY A 120 20.32 -2.95 9.64
N LYS A 121 19.38 -2.86 10.59
CA LYS A 121 17.98 -3.27 10.38
C LYS A 121 17.24 -2.32 9.47
N TYR A 122 17.43 -1.01 9.66
CA TYR A 122 16.66 0.02 8.97
C TYR A 122 17.04 0.13 7.49
N TRP A 123 18.33 0.13 7.16
CA TRP A 123 18.73 0.16 5.75
C TRP A 123 18.30 -1.10 5.01
N ALA A 124 18.34 -2.26 5.68
CA ALA A 124 17.94 -3.53 5.08
C ALA A 124 16.44 -3.60 4.79
N THR A 125 15.59 -3.12 5.72
CA THR A 125 14.13 -3.06 5.50
C THR A 125 13.77 -2.04 4.43
N ARG A 126 14.50 -0.91 4.35
CA ARG A 126 14.35 0.06 3.26
C ARG A 126 14.74 -0.55 1.91
N LEU A 127 15.90 -1.21 1.81
CA LEU A 127 16.33 -1.89 0.59
C LEU A 127 15.34 -3.00 0.16
N LEU A 128 14.80 -3.75 1.13
CA LEU A 128 13.75 -4.73 0.87
C LEU A 128 12.50 -4.05 0.29
N SER A 129 12.06 -2.94 0.87
CA SER A 129 10.89 -2.18 0.39
C SER A 129 11.09 -1.73 -1.06
N VAL A 130 12.29 -1.22 -1.38
CA VAL A 130 12.66 -0.83 -2.75
C VAL A 130 12.59 -2.01 -3.70
N ALA A 131 13.20 -3.14 -3.35
CA ALA A 131 13.21 -4.34 -4.18
C ALA A 131 11.79 -4.91 -4.37
N CYS A 132 10.96 -4.94 -3.32
CA CYS A 132 9.58 -5.38 -3.40
C CYS A 132 8.74 -4.49 -4.31
N LEU A 133 8.89 -3.16 -4.23
CA LEU A 133 8.15 -2.23 -5.10
C LEU A 133 8.61 -2.33 -6.55
N SER A 134 9.92 -2.43 -6.79
CA SER A 134 10.46 -2.64 -8.13
C SER A 134 9.97 -3.96 -8.75
N LEU A 135 10.01 -5.07 -8.01
CA LEU A 135 9.47 -6.34 -8.48
C LEU A 135 7.96 -6.27 -8.75
N ALA A 136 7.19 -5.63 -7.88
CA ALA A 136 5.75 -5.47 -8.09
C ALA A 136 5.47 -4.64 -9.35
N ALA A 137 6.24 -3.57 -9.57
CA ALA A 137 6.11 -2.76 -10.77
C ALA A 137 6.43 -3.57 -12.03
N LYS A 138 7.47 -4.40 -12.01
CA LYS A 138 7.81 -5.33 -13.11
C LYS A 138 6.73 -6.38 -13.42
N ILE A 139 5.81 -6.63 -12.49
CA ILE A 139 4.72 -7.60 -12.65
C ILE A 139 3.41 -6.91 -13.08
N GLU A 140 3.09 -5.75 -12.53
CA GLU A 140 1.77 -5.11 -12.68
C GLU A 140 1.78 -3.88 -13.60
N GLU A 141 2.90 -3.18 -13.75
CA GLU A 141 2.96 -1.91 -14.46
C GLU A 141 3.43 -2.08 -15.90
N SER A 142 2.85 -1.30 -16.80
CA SER A 142 3.26 -1.25 -18.21
C SER A 142 4.59 -0.51 -18.40
N LYS A 143 4.83 0.50 -17.56
CA LYS A 143 6.04 1.32 -17.55
C LYS A 143 6.68 1.23 -16.16
N VAL A 144 7.93 0.78 -16.13
CA VAL A 144 8.68 0.58 -14.89
C VAL A 144 9.83 1.58 -14.85
N ARG A 145 10.04 2.20 -13.70
CA ARG A 145 11.18 3.10 -13.42
C ARG A 145 12.48 2.33 -13.28
N LEU A 146 13.58 2.99 -13.57
CA LEU A 146 14.92 2.44 -13.39
C LEU A 146 15.26 2.37 -11.90
N LEU A 147 16.07 1.39 -11.49
CA LEU A 147 16.38 1.15 -10.08
C LEU A 147 17.09 2.32 -9.41
N HIS A 148 17.80 3.15 -10.19
CA HIS A 148 18.45 4.35 -9.67
C HIS A 148 17.46 5.49 -9.36
N GLU A 149 16.23 5.44 -9.90
CA GLU A 149 15.17 6.41 -9.61
C GLU A 149 14.49 6.14 -8.26
N TYR A 150 14.64 4.94 -7.69
CA TYR A 150 14.05 4.54 -6.40
C TYR A 150 14.81 5.18 -5.23
N TYR A 151 14.63 6.48 -5.05
CA TYR A 151 15.25 7.24 -3.98
C TYR A 151 14.59 6.93 -2.63
N VAL A 152 15.44 6.81 -1.60
CA VAL A 152 15.02 6.67 -0.21
C VAL A 152 15.71 7.75 0.60
N ASP A 153 14.96 8.52 1.37
CA ASP A 153 15.53 9.54 2.26
C ASP A 153 16.60 8.91 3.18
N GLY A 154 17.82 9.42 3.09
CA GLY A 154 18.96 8.95 3.88
C GLY A 154 19.69 7.71 3.34
N TYR A 155 19.25 7.10 2.24
CA TYR A 155 19.91 5.94 1.62
C TYR A 155 20.03 6.08 0.11
N ASN A 156 21.24 5.96 -0.42
CA ASN A 156 21.50 5.93 -1.86
C ASN A 156 21.92 4.52 -2.27
N PHE A 157 20.95 3.67 -2.61
CA PHE A 157 21.20 2.31 -3.05
C PHE A 157 21.60 2.29 -4.53
N GLN A 158 22.77 1.73 -4.84
CA GLN A 158 23.16 1.49 -6.22
C GLN A 158 22.24 0.43 -6.86
N GLY A 159 21.93 0.57 -8.14
CA GLY A 159 21.02 -0.35 -8.85
C GLY A 159 21.45 -1.82 -8.73
N ASN A 160 22.75 -2.14 -8.76
CA ASN A 160 23.26 -3.50 -8.55
C ASN A 160 22.95 -4.08 -7.16
N VAL A 161 22.86 -3.24 -6.12
CA VAL A 161 22.49 -3.65 -4.76
C VAL A 161 21.00 -3.96 -4.73
N VAL A 162 20.18 -3.13 -5.38
CA VAL A 162 18.74 -3.38 -5.52
C VAL A 162 18.49 -4.66 -6.30
N GLN A 163 19.14 -4.88 -7.45
CA GLN A 163 19.03 -6.11 -8.24
C GLN A 163 19.37 -7.37 -7.42
N LYS A 164 20.42 -7.33 -6.60
CA LYS A 164 20.76 -8.45 -5.71
C LYS A 164 19.65 -8.71 -4.70
N MET A 165 19.03 -7.66 -4.18
CA MET A 165 17.89 -7.79 -3.28
C MET A 165 16.65 -8.34 -4.00
N GLU A 166 16.39 -7.90 -5.24
CA GLU A 166 15.31 -8.46 -6.07
C GLU A 166 15.49 -9.97 -6.29
N LEU A 167 16.70 -10.40 -6.65
CA LEU A 167 17.02 -11.82 -6.80
C LEU A 167 16.86 -12.60 -5.50
N LEU A 168 17.22 -12.00 -4.36
CA LEU A 168 17.01 -12.62 -3.06
C LEU A 168 15.51 -12.81 -2.77
N VAL A 169 14.69 -11.77 -3.00
CA VAL A 169 13.23 -11.84 -2.86
C VAL A 169 12.66 -12.93 -3.77
N LEU A 170 13.03 -12.94 -5.06
CA LEU A 170 12.60 -13.96 -6.02
C LEU A 170 12.94 -15.37 -5.54
N ASN A 171 14.16 -15.60 -5.07
CA ASN A 171 14.59 -16.90 -4.58
C ASN A 171 13.81 -17.36 -3.34
N ILE A 172 13.60 -16.48 -2.37
CA ILE A 172 12.80 -16.79 -1.15
C ILE A 172 11.36 -17.10 -1.51
N MET A 173 10.82 -16.40 -2.49
CA MET A 173 9.47 -16.58 -3.00
C MET A 173 9.36 -17.76 -3.97
N GLU A 174 10.47 -18.48 -4.25
CA GLU A 174 10.54 -19.54 -5.27
C GLU A 174 10.01 -19.09 -6.64
N TRP A 175 10.23 -17.81 -6.98
CA TRP A 175 9.75 -17.18 -8.20
C TRP A 175 8.23 -17.14 -8.35
N LYS A 176 7.48 -17.49 -7.29
CA LYS A 176 6.02 -17.39 -7.23
C LYS A 176 5.65 -15.95 -6.93
N MET A 177 5.59 -15.13 -7.98
CA MET A 177 5.32 -13.69 -7.89
C MET A 177 3.86 -13.32 -8.20
N SER A 178 3.11 -14.24 -8.82
CA SER A 178 1.70 -14.07 -9.16
C SER A 178 0.82 -14.22 -7.92
N TYR A 179 0.63 -13.14 -7.15
CA TYR A 179 -0.36 -13.09 -6.08
C TYR A 179 -1.53 -12.21 -6.48
N ALA A 180 -2.74 -12.74 -6.26
CA ALA A 180 -3.94 -11.93 -6.38
C ALA A 180 -3.94 -10.83 -5.31
N THR A 181 -4.43 -9.66 -5.69
CA THR A 181 -4.67 -8.55 -4.77
C THR A 181 -6.17 -8.40 -4.52
N PRO A 182 -6.60 -7.75 -3.40
CA PRO A 182 -8.02 -7.58 -3.10
C PRO A 182 -8.80 -6.90 -4.24
N PHE A 183 -8.15 -6.00 -4.96
CA PHE A 183 -8.71 -5.25 -6.09
C PHE A 183 -9.25 -6.16 -7.20
N ALA A 184 -8.66 -7.34 -7.40
CA ALA A 184 -9.12 -8.31 -8.41
C ALA A 184 -10.52 -8.89 -8.10
N TYR A 185 -10.96 -8.83 -6.85
CA TYR A 185 -12.20 -9.46 -6.38
C TYR A 185 -13.36 -8.47 -6.14
N LEU A 186 -13.10 -7.16 -6.21
CA LEU A 186 -14.09 -6.14 -5.83
C LEU A 186 -15.38 -6.25 -6.64
N ASN A 187 -15.27 -6.33 -7.97
CA ASN A 187 -16.43 -6.45 -8.86
C ASN A 187 -17.22 -7.74 -8.63
N TYR A 188 -16.51 -8.85 -8.39
CA TYR A 188 -17.15 -10.13 -8.06
C TYR A 188 -17.98 -10.01 -6.78
N PHE A 189 -17.41 -9.50 -5.68
CA PHE A 189 -18.14 -9.42 -4.41
C PHE A 189 -19.24 -8.38 -4.41
N ALA A 190 -19.06 -7.25 -5.09
CA ALA A 190 -20.12 -6.25 -5.24
C ALA A 190 -21.33 -6.83 -5.98
N THR A 191 -21.11 -7.57 -7.06
CA THR A 191 -22.18 -8.26 -7.81
C THR A 191 -22.79 -9.39 -6.96
N LYS A 192 -21.95 -10.22 -6.32
CA LYS A 192 -22.40 -11.37 -5.50
C LYS A 192 -23.27 -10.94 -4.31
N PHE A 193 -22.94 -9.82 -3.67
CA PHE A 193 -23.69 -9.35 -2.51
C PHE A 193 -24.94 -8.56 -2.87
N TRP A 194 -24.97 -7.85 -3.99
CA TRP A 194 -26.03 -6.88 -4.27
C TRP A 194 -26.82 -7.14 -5.56
N GLY A 195 -26.44 -8.12 -6.38
CA GLY A 195 -27.25 -8.68 -7.48
C GLY A 195 -27.42 -7.78 -8.71
N GLU A 196 -27.17 -6.48 -8.60
CA GLU A 196 -27.17 -5.52 -9.71
C GLU A 196 -25.75 -5.16 -10.17
N SER A 197 -25.62 -4.54 -11.35
CA SER A 197 -24.33 -4.02 -11.82
C SER A 197 -23.69 -3.17 -10.72
N PRO A 198 -22.44 -3.45 -10.32
CA PRO A 198 -21.86 -2.83 -9.14
C PRO A 198 -21.83 -1.32 -9.30
N HIS A 199 -22.38 -0.58 -8.34
CA HIS A 199 -22.31 0.88 -8.34
C HIS A 199 -20.84 1.28 -8.37
N LYS A 200 -20.41 2.05 -9.39
CA LYS A 200 -19.03 2.53 -9.53
C LYS A 200 -18.50 3.15 -8.23
N GLU A 201 -19.38 3.92 -7.58
CA GLU A 201 -19.14 4.53 -6.27
C GLU A 201 -18.81 3.52 -5.15
N LEU A 202 -19.47 2.36 -5.12
CA LEU A 202 -19.22 1.33 -4.11
C LEU A 202 -17.82 0.73 -4.27
N ILE A 203 -17.41 0.48 -5.52
CA ILE A 203 -16.09 -0.08 -5.83
C ILE A 203 -15.00 0.93 -5.48
N ILE A 204 -15.16 2.21 -5.86
CA ILE A 204 -14.22 3.29 -5.51
C ILE A 204 -14.08 3.39 -3.98
N ARG A 205 -15.20 3.39 -3.24
CA ARG A 205 -15.15 3.41 -1.77
C ARG A 205 -14.44 2.18 -1.20
N ALA A 206 -14.70 1.00 -1.73
CA ALA A 206 -14.04 -0.22 -1.28
C ALA A 206 -12.53 -0.18 -1.54
N ASP A 207 -12.11 0.31 -2.72
CA ASP A 207 -10.72 0.54 -3.09
C ASP A 207 -10.04 1.49 -2.09
N GLU A 208 -10.63 2.67 -1.88
CA GLU A 208 -10.15 3.67 -0.93
C GLU A 208 -10.05 3.14 0.51
N LEU A 209 -10.96 2.26 0.93
CA LEU A 209 -10.91 1.63 2.25
C LEU A 209 -9.77 0.63 2.36
N ILE A 210 -9.54 -0.19 1.33
CA ILE A 210 -8.41 -1.14 1.30
C ILE A 210 -7.09 -0.38 1.42
N VAL A 211 -6.94 0.70 0.64
CA VAL A 211 -5.75 1.55 0.68
C VAL A 211 -5.55 2.16 2.06
N ALA A 212 -6.61 2.67 2.68
CA ALA A 212 -6.51 3.30 4.00
C ALA A 212 -6.25 2.30 5.14
N ALA A 213 -6.70 1.06 5.00
CA ALA A 213 -6.52 0.02 6.00
C ALA A 213 -5.25 -0.82 5.77
N ILE A 214 -4.47 -0.56 4.71
CA ILE A 214 -3.35 -1.42 4.29
C ILE A 214 -2.26 -1.55 5.37
N GLU A 215 -2.08 -0.53 6.19
CA GLU A 215 -1.17 -0.54 7.34
C GLU A 215 -1.66 -1.47 8.46
N GLU A 216 -2.96 -1.55 8.69
CA GLU A 216 -3.55 -2.37 9.76
C GLU A 216 -3.85 -3.81 9.32
N ILE A 217 -4.06 -4.03 8.02
CA ILE A 217 -4.34 -5.36 7.47
C ILE A 217 -3.06 -6.17 7.42
N ASN A 218 -3.03 -7.29 8.15
CA ASN A 218 -2.00 -8.29 7.99
C ASN A 218 -2.24 -9.12 6.72
N VAL A 219 -1.52 -8.78 5.64
CA VAL A 219 -1.69 -9.41 4.31
C VAL A 219 -1.18 -10.87 4.26
N VAL A 220 -0.39 -11.31 5.26
CA VAL A 220 0.06 -12.71 5.36
C VAL A 220 -1.02 -13.58 5.98
N GLU A 221 -1.76 -13.04 6.95
CA GLU A 221 -2.80 -13.77 7.68
C GLU A 221 -4.19 -13.64 7.04
N THR A 222 -4.43 -12.57 6.28
CA THR A 222 -5.73 -12.28 5.69
C THR A 222 -5.68 -12.49 4.19
N ARG A 223 -6.55 -13.38 3.69
CA ARG A 223 -6.66 -13.64 2.25
C ARG A 223 -7.11 -12.38 1.49
N PRO A 224 -6.53 -12.09 0.31
CA PRO A 224 -6.98 -10.98 -0.53
C PRO A 224 -8.49 -11.00 -0.83
N SER A 225 -9.08 -12.18 -1.08
CA SER A 225 -10.53 -12.32 -1.26
C SER A 225 -11.34 -11.90 -0.02
N ILE A 226 -10.87 -12.23 1.19
CA ILE A 226 -11.50 -11.83 2.46
C ILE A 226 -11.42 -10.31 2.64
N VAL A 227 -10.28 -9.70 2.33
CA VAL A 227 -10.11 -8.24 2.38
C VAL A 227 -11.08 -7.56 1.43
N ALA A 228 -11.17 -8.03 0.18
CA ALA A 228 -12.04 -7.45 -0.83
C ALA A 228 -13.52 -7.52 -0.45
N ALA A 229 -14.00 -8.70 -0.03
CA ALA A 229 -15.39 -8.86 0.41
C ALA A 229 -15.70 -8.01 1.64
N SER A 230 -14.78 -7.93 2.61
CA SER A 230 -14.94 -7.10 3.80
C SER A 230 -15.02 -5.62 3.42
N ALA A 231 -14.20 -5.17 2.47
CA ALA A 231 -14.18 -3.79 1.99
C ALA A 231 -15.46 -3.43 1.27
N VAL A 232 -15.98 -4.31 0.41
CA VAL A 232 -17.28 -4.10 -0.26
C VAL A 232 -18.42 -3.99 0.75
N LEU A 233 -18.43 -4.83 1.79
CA LEU A 233 -19.46 -4.76 2.84
C LEU A 233 -19.34 -3.46 3.66
N ALA A 234 -18.13 -3.09 4.08
CA ALA A 234 -17.88 -1.86 4.84
C ALA A 234 -18.15 -0.58 4.04
N ALA A 235 -17.90 -0.60 2.72
CA ALA A 235 -18.17 0.50 1.81
C ALA A 235 -19.68 0.73 1.55
N TYR A 236 -20.46 -0.36 1.61
CA TYR A 236 -21.91 -0.30 1.42
C TYR A 236 -22.62 0.32 2.62
N ASP A 237 -22.37 -0.25 3.80
CA ASP A 237 -22.94 0.24 5.06
C ASP A 237 -21.98 -0.04 6.23
N HIS A 238 -21.56 1.04 6.88
CA HIS A 238 -20.66 1.01 8.03
C HIS A 238 -21.35 0.56 9.33
N GLN A 239 -22.64 0.17 9.28
CA GLN A 239 -23.44 -0.31 10.41
C GLN A 239 -24.16 -1.64 10.15
N LEU A 240 -23.64 -2.48 9.23
CA LEU A 240 -24.22 -3.81 9.05
C LEU A 240 -24.20 -4.60 10.36
N THR A 241 -25.35 -5.17 10.71
CA THR A 241 -25.47 -6.06 11.87
C THR A 241 -24.77 -7.38 11.59
N LYS A 242 -24.28 -8.04 12.65
CA LYS A 242 -23.62 -9.35 12.55
C LYS A 242 -24.47 -10.39 11.79
N ASN A 243 -25.79 -10.37 11.99
CA ASN A 243 -26.71 -11.27 11.31
C ASN A 243 -26.73 -11.06 9.79
N VAL A 244 -26.71 -9.80 9.33
CA VAL A 244 -26.66 -9.49 7.89
C VAL A 244 -25.33 -9.90 7.28
N LEU A 245 -24.23 -9.67 8.01
CA LEU A 245 -22.90 -10.11 7.59
C LEU A 245 -22.85 -11.63 7.43
N GLU A 246 -23.33 -12.39 8.41
CA GLU A 246 -23.37 -13.86 8.35
C GLU A 246 -24.18 -14.37 7.15
N ILE A 247 -25.33 -13.74 6.84
CA ILE A 247 -26.12 -14.07 5.64
C ILE A 247 -25.29 -13.87 4.37
N LYS A 248 -24.59 -12.73 4.24
CA LYS A 248 -23.75 -12.43 3.06
C LYS A 248 -22.55 -13.36 2.96
N TRP A 249 -21.90 -13.70 4.06
CA TRP A 249 -20.76 -14.63 4.07
C TRP A 249 -21.16 -16.04 3.65
N ASN A 250 -22.35 -16.49 4.02
CA ASN A 250 -22.87 -17.80 3.62
C ASN A 250 -23.20 -17.89 2.11
N LEU A 251 -23.16 -16.78 1.36
CA LEU A 251 -23.25 -16.78 -0.10
C LEU A 251 -21.97 -17.29 -0.78
N ILE A 252 -20.90 -17.54 -0.01
CA ILE A 252 -19.60 -17.99 -0.50
C ILE A 252 -19.32 -19.38 0.10
N PRO A 253 -19.76 -20.47 -0.55
CA PRO A 253 -19.73 -21.81 0.03
C PRO A 253 -18.32 -22.37 0.24
N SER A 254 -17.32 -21.79 -0.44
CA SER A 254 -15.92 -22.20 -0.34
C SER A 254 -15.25 -21.80 0.97
N TRP A 255 -15.89 -20.94 1.79
CA TRP A 255 -15.31 -20.43 3.03
C TRP A 255 -15.68 -21.27 4.25
N GLY A 256 -14.64 -21.67 5.00
CA GLY A 256 -14.76 -22.41 6.25
C GLY A 256 -15.03 -21.52 7.45
N SER A 257 -15.04 -22.11 8.66
CA SER A 257 -15.22 -21.36 9.91
C SER A 257 -14.08 -20.37 10.17
N LEU A 258 -12.84 -20.76 9.89
CA LEU A 258 -11.66 -19.90 10.06
C LEU A 258 -11.71 -18.66 9.15
N ASP A 259 -12.19 -18.82 7.91
CA ASP A 259 -12.35 -17.71 6.97
C ASP A 259 -13.36 -16.68 7.50
N LYS A 260 -14.42 -17.15 8.19
CA LYS A 260 -15.42 -16.27 8.82
C LYS A 260 -14.83 -15.47 10.00
N GLU A 261 -13.92 -16.04 10.77
CA GLU A 261 -13.21 -15.31 11.84
C GLU A 261 -12.30 -14.22 11.25
N HIS A 262 -11.51 -14.57 10.24
CA HIS A 262 -10.64 -13.60 9.54
C HIS A 262 -11.46 -12.50 8.87
N MET A 263 -12.62 -12.84 8.31
CA MET A 263 -13.54 -11.87 7.75
C MET A 263 -14.14 -10.94 8.80
N SER A 264 -14.58 -11.46 9.94
CA SER A 264 -15.10 -10.61 11.03
C SER A 264 -14.03 -9.63 11.53
N SER A 265 -12.79 -10.09 11.67
CA SER A 265 -11.66 -9.24 12.08
C SER A 265 -11.37 -8.16 11.03
N CYS A 266 -11.26 -8.56 9.76
CA CYS A 266 -10.95 -7.66 8.65
C CYS A 266 -12.06 -6.61 8.44
N TYR A 267 -13.33 -7.02 8.49
CA TYR A 267 -14.47 -6.11 8.43
C TYR A 267 -14.44 -5.07 9.56
N SER A 268 -14.07 -5.47 10.78
CA SER A 268 -14.00 -4.54 11.92
C SER A 268 -12.95 -3.44 11.68
N ILE A 269 -11.77 -3.81 11.18
CA ILE A 269 -10.69 -2.86 10.81
C ILE A 269 -11.18 -1.89 9.73
N LEU A 270 -11.79 -2.41 8.66
CA LEU A 270 -12.28 -1.62 7.54
C LEU A 270 -13.45 -0.71 7.92
N GLN A 271 -14.34 -1.19 8.80
CA GLN A 271 -15.45 -0.40 9.34
C GLN A 271 -14.93 0.76 10.21
N GLU A 272 -13.94 0.52 11.07
CA GLU A 272 -13.31 1.57 11.88
C GLU A 272 -12.62 2.60 10.98
N THR A 273 -11.88 2.12 9.98
CA THR A 273 -11.24 2.97 8.96
C THR A 273 -12.26 3.84 8.21
N ALA A 274 -13.41 3.27 7.83
CA ALA A 274 -14.49 4.00 7.17
C ALA A 274 -15.06 5.12 8.04
N ARG A 275 -15.24 4.86 9.34
CA ARG A 275 -15.74 5.86 10.32
C ARG A 275 -14.75 7.00 10.54
N LEU A 276 -13.45 6.70 10.60
CA LEU A 276 -12.41 7.72 10.74
C LEU A 276 -12.36 8.64 9.51
N LYS A 277 -12.51 8.07 8.30
CA LYS A 277 -12.60 8.84 7.06
C LYS A 277 -13.83 9.76 7.02
N SER A 278 -14.99 9.31 7.47
CA SER A 278 -16.21 10.16 7.46
C SER A 278 -16.17 11.31 8.47
N ASN A 279 -15.36 11.19 9.53
CA ASN A 279 -15.23 12.21 10.58
C ASN A 279 -14.14 13.26 10.29
N THR A 280 -13.31 13.06 9.27
CA THR A 280 -12.28 14.05 8.90
C THR A 280 -12.90 15.11 7.98
N PRO A 281 -12.90 16.40 8.35
CA PRO A 281 -13.37 17.45 7.44
C PRO A 281 -12.50 17.50 6.19
N LYS A 282 -13.09 17.46 5.00
CA LYS A 282 -12.40 17.74 3.73
C LYS A 282 -11.98 19.22 3.71
N SER A 283 -10.85 19.54 4.34
CA SER A 283 -10.29 20.89 4.37
C SER A 283 -9.31 21.11 3.21
N ILE A 284 -9.80 21.82 2.20
CA ILE A 284 -9.09 22.76 1.31
C ILE A 284 -7.99 22.15 0.43
N ILE A 285 -8.41 21.62 -0.72
CA ILE A 285 -7.58 21.66 -1.93
C ILE A 285 -7.47 23.12 -2.35
N SER A 286 -6.25 23.66 -2.27
CA SER A 286 -5.89 24.95 -2.85
C SER A 286 -5.92 24.85 -4.37
N GLN A 287 -7.08 25.13 -4.97
CA GLN A 287 -7.15 25.55 -6.37
C GLN A 287 -6.69 27.01 -6.44
N ASN A 288 -5.42 27.22 -6.78
CA ASN A 288 -4.98 28.50 -7.33
C ASN A 288 -4.90 28.36 -8.85
N SER A 289 -6.01 28.64 -9.51
CA SER A 289 -6.02 29.14 -10.88
C SER A 289 -6.86 30.41 -10.91
N VAL A 290 -6.23 31.52 -11.27
CA VAL A 290 -6.66 32.48 -12.31
C VAL A 290 -5.67 33.64 -12.32
N VAL A 291 -5.28 33.99 -13.54
CA VAL A 291 -4.30 34.98 -13.98
C VAL A 291 -4.96 36.36 -14.14
N ASP A 292 -4.14 37.39 -13.88
CA ASP A 292 -4.18 38.82 -14.28
C ASP A 292 -5.38 39.72 -13.93
N ASP A 293 -5.12 40.87 -13.30
CA ASP A 293 -4.72 42.09 -14.03
C ASP A 293 -4.28 43.22 -13.06
N SER A 294 -3.39 44.06 -13.58
CA SER A 294 -2.77 45.23 -12.96
C SER A 294 -3.63 46.49 -13.07
N THR A 295 -3.83 47.27 -11.99
CA THR A 295 -3.85 48.74 -12.08
C THR A 295 -3.63 49.42 -10.72
N ILE A 296 -2.76 50.43 -10.74
CA ILE A 296 -2.37 51.34 -9.67
C ILE A 296 -3.53 52.28 -9.31
N THR A 297 -3.82 52.49 -8.02
CA THR A 297 -4.04 53.86 -7.48
C THR A 297 -3.97 53.93 -5.96
N SER A 298 -3.16 54.86 -5.48
CA SER A 298 -2.99 55.30 -4.09
C SER A 298 -4.20 56.03 -3.53
N THR A 299 -4.54 55.85 -2.26
CA THR A 299 -4.93 56.96 -1.35
C THR A 299 -4.89 56.57 0.15
N VAL A 300 -4.06 57.33 0.88
CA VAL A 300 -4.32 58.00 2.18
C VAL A 300 -4.89 57.21 3.39
N ARG A 301 -3.97 56.90 4.31
CA ARG A 301 -3.94 57.30 5.75
C ARG A 301 -5.24 57.24 6.57
N ALA A 302 -5.27 56.33 7.54
CA ALA A 302 -5.89 56.58 8.85
C ALA A 302 -5.01 56.04 9.98
N LYS A 303 -4.34 56.97 10.67
CA LYS A 303 -3.68 56.75 11.97
C LYS A 303 -4.74 56.59 13.04
N ARG A 304 -4.64 55.57 13.89
CA ARG A 304 -5.00 55.65 15.31
C ARG A 304 -3.96 54.89 16.12
N SER A 305 -3.10 55.65 16.82
CA SER A 305 -2.30 55.15 17.93
C SER A 305 -3.12 55.25 19.21
N LEU A 306 -2.82 54.40 20.20
CA LEU A 306 -2.73 54.75 21.61
C LEU A 306 -2.08 53.60 22.41
N ASN A 307 -0.81 53.82 22.77
CA ASN A 307 -0.06 53.54 24.01
C ASN A 307 -0.60 52.50 25.02
N PHE A 308 0.19 51.45 25.31
CA PHE A 308 1.23 51.32 26.36
C PHE A 308 0.68 51.11 27.79
N GLY A 309 0.91 49.90 28.29
CA GLY A 309 1.09 49.58 29.70
C GLY A 309 2.08 48.42 29.76
N GLY A 310 3.33 48.72 30.09
CA GLY A 310 4.37 47.74 30.30
C GLY A 310 4.27 47.12 31.69
N ASP A 311 4.82 45.92 31.82
CA ASP A 311 5.67 45.63 32.97
C ASP A 311 6.70 44.56 32.59
N ASP A 312 7.96 44.92 32.87
CA ASP A 312 9.14 44.10 32.72
C ASP A 312 9.17 42.98 33.76
N GLN A 313 9.66 41.78 33.38
CA GLN A 313 10.61 41.04 34.23
C GLN A 313 11.31 39.90 33.49
N HIS A 314 12.57 40.19 33.15
CA HIS A 314 13.78 39.38 33.14
C HIS A 314 13.78 37.86 32.81
N CYS A 315 14.61 37.57 31.80
CA CYS A 315 15.30 36.32 31.49
C CYS A 315 16.28 35.88 32.60
N PRO A 316 16.74 34.62 32.62
CA PRO A 316 18.10 34.44 32.09
C PRO A 316 18.34 33.20 31.23
N ILE A 317 19.27 33.41 30.30
CA ILE A 317 19.98 32.44 29.45
C ILE A 317 21.03 31.67 30.26
N ARG A 318 21.27 30.39 29.90
CA ARG A 318 22.57 29.64 29.77
C ARG A 318 22.32 28.14 30.04
N ARG A 319 22.98 27.14 29.43
CA ARG A 319 24.10 27.04 28.47
C ARG A 319 24.12 25.60 27.94
N ARG A 320 24.56 25.43 26.69
CA ARG A 320 25.04 24.16 26.13
C ARG A 320 26.24 23.63 26.92
N ARG A 321 26.32 22.30 27.05
CA ARG A 321 27.55 21.52 27.06
C ARG A 321 27.42 20.43 26.03
#